data_AF-A0A7X0HY73-F1
#
_entry.id   AF-A0A7X0HY73-F1
#
_cell.length_a   1.000
_cell.length_b   1.000
_cell.length_c   1.000
_cell.angle_alpha   90.00
_cell.angle_beta   90.00
_cell.angle_gamma   90.00
#
_symmetry.space_group_name_H-M   'P 1'
#
loop_
_entity.id
_entity.type
_entity.pdbx_description
1 polymer ?
#
loop_
_entity_poly.entity_id
_entity_poly.type
_entity_poly.pdbx_seq_one_letter_code
_entity_poly.pdbx_strand_id
1 'polypeptide(L)'
;MNTKFPNKNVELDLAVHHLHLAVKQLEKASKYIHHHNSNVKLNNIHKMITNLLTQIESDELKYYRKVRKGNKQTKIMLEEERFRTNDNPNAAGTNKRGLLYRTW
;
A
#
# COMPACT_ATOMS: atom_id res chain seq x y z
N MET A 1 3.36 12.21 -27.21
CA MET A 1 3.99 12.65 -25.93
C MET A 1 4.20 11.43 -25.06
N ASN A 2 5.46 11.09 -24.80
CA ASN A 2 5.86 9.82 -24.18
C ASN A 2 5.99 10.03 -22.66
N THR A 3 4.96 9.74 -21.88
CA THR A 3 4.99 9.84 -20.42
C THR A 3 5.71 8.63 -19.83
N LYS A 4 7.05 8.68 -19.82
CA LYS A 4 7.87 7.87 -18.92
C LYS A 4 7.62 8.36 -17.49
N PHE A 5 6.57 7.86 -16.85
CA PHE A 5 6.59 7.79 -15.39
C PHE A 5 7.61 6.69 -15.06
N PRO A 6 8.78 7.00 -14.46
CA PRO A 6 9.65 5.94 -14.00
C PRO A 6 8.84 5.11 -13.03
N ASN A 7 8.82 3.80 -13.25
CA ASN A 7 8.09 2.86 -12.42
C ASN A 7 8.82 2.74 -11.07
N LYS A 8 8.76 3.81 -10.26
CA LYS A 8 9.47 3.95 -8.97
C LYS A 8 9.15 2.79 -8.02
N ASN A 9 7.98 2.18 -8.20
CA ASN A 9 7.56 1.00 -7.45
C ASN A 9 8.41 -0.23 -7.83
N VAL A 10 8.75 -0.42 -9.11
CA VAL A 10 9.61 -1.53 -9.55
C VAL A 10 11.05 -1.36 -9.04
N GLU A 11 11.58 -0.14 -9.01
CA GLU A 11 12.91 0.12 -8.45
C GLU A 11 12.95 -0.16 -6.93
N LEU A 12 11.88 0.19 -6.21
CA LEU A 12 11.74 -0.12 -4.79
C LEU A 12 11.63 -1.63 -4.54
N ASP A 13 10.78 -2.32 -5.29
CA ASP A 13 10.61 -3.78 -5.17
C ASP A 13 11.93 -4.53 -5.43
N LEU A 14 12.69 -4.08 -6.44
CA LEU A 14 14.03 -4.62 -6.73
C LEU A 14 15.01 -4.33 -5.59
N ALA A 15 15.01 -3.12 -5.03
CA ALA A 15 15.87 -2.79 -3.89
C ALA A 15 15.53 -3.65 -2.66
N VAL A 16 14.24 -3.81 -2.34
CA VAL A 16 13.76 -4.70 -1.27
C VAL A 16 14.18 -6.15 -1.53
N HIS A 17 14.09 -6.62 -2.77
CA HIS A 17 14.55 -7.96 -3.16
C HIS A 17 16.07 -8.14 -2.92
N HIS A 18 16.88 -7.16 -3.34
CA HIS A 18 18.32 -7.19 -3.11
C HIS A 18 18.69 -7.19 -1.62
N LEU A 19 17.96 -6.43 -0.79
CA LEU A 19 18.13 -6.45 0.67
C LEU A 19 17.83 -7.83 1.25
N HIS A 20 16.74 -8.49 0.83
CA HIS A 20 16.43 -9.86 1.25
C HIS A 20 17.51 -10.87 0.85
N LEU A 21 18.07 -10.73 -0.36
CA LEU A 21 19.20 -11.55 -0.78
C LEU A 21 20.45 -11.30 0.08
N ALA A 22 20.75 -10.05 0.39
CA ALA A 22 21.86 -9.69 1.26
C ALA A 22 21.73 -10.31 2.66
N VAL A 23 20.53 -10.29 3.26
CA VAL A 23 20.26 -10.96 4.55
C VAL A 23 20.58 -12.45 4.48
N LYS A 24 20.09 -13.15 3.46
CA LYS A 24 20.36 -14.59 3.27
C LYS A 24 21.84 -14.89 3.06
N GLN A 25 22.56 -14.01 2.36
CA GLN A 25 23.99 -14.16 2.15
C GLN A 25 24.78 -13.92 3.44
N LEU A 26 24.39 -12.94 4.25
CA LEU A 26 25.00 -12.66 5.56
C LEU A 26 24.82 -13.84 6.54
N GLU A 27 23.63 -14.44 6.58
CA GLU A 27 23.38 -15.64 7.39
C GLU A 27 24.20 -16.84 6.96
N LYS A 28 24.46 -16.98 5.65
CA LYS A 28 25.37 -18.02 5.15
C LYS A 28 26.81 -17.71 5.54
N ALA A 29 27.25 -16.46 5.36
CA ALA A 29 28.61 -16.04 5.66
C ALA A 29 28.95 -16.15 7.15
N SER A 30 27.99 -15.83 8.04
CA SER A 30 28.20 -15.92 9.49
C SER A 30 28.50 -17.35 9.97
N LYS A 31 28.01 -18.38 9.28
CA LYS A 31 28.30 -19.79 9.59
C LYS A 31 29.76 -20.18 9.35
N TYR A 32 30.45 -19.49 8.45
CA TYR A 32 31.84 -19.79 8.08
C TYR A 32 32.86 -18.88 8.79
N ILE A 33 32.40 -17.86 9.52
CA ILE A 33 33.27 -16.91 10.18
C ILE A 33 33.42 -17.27 11.66
N HIS A 34 34.60 -17.77 11.99
CA HIS A 34 34.96 -18.15 13.36
C HIS A 34 35.59 -17.00 14.16
N HIS A 35 35.99 -15.91 13.49
CA HIS A 35 36.54 -14.74 14.16
C HIS A 35 35.44 -13.91 14.83
N HIS A 36 35.48 -13.83 16.17
CA HIS A 36 34.44 -13.23 16.99
C HIS A 36 34.07 -11.80 16.56
N ASN A 37 35.07 -10.91 16.40
CA ASN A 37 34.81 -9.51 16.03
C ASN A 37 34.18 -9.37 14.64
N SER A 38 34.51 -10.27 13.71
CA SER A 38 33.93 -10.27 12.37
C SER A 38 32.48 -10.76 12.41
N ASN A 39 32.18 -11.75 13.25
CA ASN A 39 30.82 -12.24 13.45
C ASN A 39 29.93 -11.18 14.12
N VAL A 40 30.45 -10.43 15.10
CA VAL A 40 29.75 -9.28 15.70
C VAL A 40 29.40 -8.22 14.65
N LYS A 41 30.36 -7.85 13.79
CA LYS A 41 30.12 -6.89 12.70
C LYS A 41 29.04 -7.38 11.73
N LEU A 42 29.08 -8.65 11.34
CA LEU A 42 28.06 -9.25 10.46
C LEU A 42 26.68 -9.27 11.10
N ASN A 43 26.59 -9.61 12.38
CA ASN A 43 25.33 -9.57 13.12
C ASN A 43 24.77 -8.14 13.21
N ASN A 44 25.62 -7.13 13.37
CA ASN A 44 25.18 -5.74 13.34
C ASN A 44 24.64 -5.34 11.97
N ILE A 45 25.32 -5.71 10.89
CA ILE A 45 24.85 -5.45 9.51
C ILE A 45 23.52 -6.18 9.26
N HIS A 46 23.42 -7.45 9.66
CA HIS A 46 22.17 -8.22 9.55
C HIS A 46 21.02 -7.52 10.27
N LYS A 47 21.21 -7.09 11.52
CA LYS A 47 20.20 -6.33 12.28
C LYS A 47 19.82 -5.03 11.58
N MET A 48 20.78 -4.29 11.04
CA MET A 48 20.51 -3.04 10.32
C MET A 48 19.62 -3.28 9.09
N ILE A 49 19.93 -4.29 8.29
CA ILE A 49 19.14 -4.61 7.09
C ILE A 49 17.74 -5.10 7.45
N THR A 50 17.61 -5.97 8.46
CA THR A 50 16.30 -6.45 8.93
C THR A 50 15.44 -5.32 9.47
N ASN A 51 16.03 -4.37 10.21
CA ASN A 51 15.31 -3.19 10.69
C ASN A 51 14.83 -2.31 9.54
N LEU A 52 15.66 -2.12 8.50
CA LEU A 52 15.28 -1.36 7.32
C LEU A 52 14.11 -2.02 6.57
N LEU A 53 14.14 -3.34 6.39
CA LEU A 53 13.04 -4.10 5.76
C LEU A 53 11.73 -3.94 6.55
N THR A 54 11.79 -4.05 7.88
CA THR A 54 10.62 -3.87 8.75
C THR A 54 10.04 -2.45 8.64
N GLN A 55 10.91 -1.44 8.50
CA GLN A 55 10.47 -0.05 8.30
C GLN A 55 9.76 0.12 6.96
N ILE A 56 10.31 -0.46 5.89
CA ILE A 56 9.70 -0.42 4.55
C ILE A 56 8.29 -1.05 4.59
N GLU A 57 8.16 -2.25 5.17
CA GLU A 57 6.85 -2.92 5.30
C GLU A 57 5.86 -2.09 6.12
N SER A 58 6.31 -1.48 7.22
CA SER A 58 5.49 -0.60 8.06
C SER A 58 4.99 0.62 7.30
N ASP A 59 5.86 1.25 6.50
CA ASP A 59 5.52 2.43 5.73
C ASP A 59 4.63 2.11 4.53
N GLU A 60 4.82 0.96 3.88
CA GLU A 60 3.90 0.44 2.88
C GLU A 60 2.50 0.19 3.47
N LEU A 61 2.42 -0.45 4.64
CA LEU A 61 1.14 -0.66 5.34
C LEU A 61 0.46 0.68 5.70
N LYS A 62 1.23 1.69 6.13
CA LYS A 62 0.68 3.03 6.36
C LYS A 62 0.16 3.66 5.08
N TYR A 63 0.90 3.54 3.98
CA TYR A 63 0.49 4.03 2.67
C TYR A 63 -0.83 3.38 2.22
N TYR A 64 -0.93 2.05 2.25
CA TYR A 64 -2.16 1.33 1.90
C TYR A 64 -3.35 1.74 2.77
N ARG A 65 -3.14 1.92 4.08
CA ARG A 65 -4.19 2.42 4.99
C ARG A 65 -4.65 3.82 4.60
N LYS A 66 -3.73 4.72 4.24
CA LYS A 66 -4.04 6.09 3.80
C LYS A 66 -4.85 6.09 2.51
N VAL A 67 -4.40 5.35 1.50
CA VAL A 67 -5.11 5.21 0.21
C VAL A 67 -6.51 4.64 0.42
N ARG A 68 -6.66 3.59 1.25
CA ARG A 68 -7.96 2.99 1.54
C ARG A 68 -8.92 3.97 2.24
N LYS A 69 -8.42 4.81 3.16
CA LYS A 69 -9.24 5.85 3.81
C LYS A 69 -9.67 6.92 2.80
N GLY A 70 -8.76 7.38 1.94
CA GLY A 70 -9.07 8.33 0.87
C GLY A 70 -10.15 7.80 -0.06
N ASN A 71 -9.98 6.57 -0.58
CA ASN A 71 -10.96 5.95 -1.48
C ASN A 71 -12.33 5.77 -0.82
N LYS A 72 -12.38 5.46 0.48
CA LYS A 72 -13.65 5.40 1.23
C LYS A 72 -14.32 6.78 1.31
N GLN A 73 -13.57 7.84 1.61
CA GLN A 73 -14.10 9.20 1.66
C GLN A 73 -14.61 9.65 0.28
N THR A 74 -13.84 9.40 -0.79
CA THR A 74 -14.26 9.73 -2.15
C THR A 74 -15.52 8.97 -2.55
N LYS A 75 -15.64 7.68 -2.17
CA LYS A 75 -16.84 6.89 -2.43
C LYS A 75 -18.06 7.45 -1.71
N ILE A 76 -17.94 7.81 -0.43
CA ILE A 76 -19.04 8.41 0.35
C ILE A 76 -19.48 9.73 -0.28
N MET A 77 -18.54 10.59 -0.66
CA MET A 77 -18.84 11.88 -1.30
C MET A 77 -19.57 11.72 -2.64
N LEU A 78 -19.14 10.76 -3.46
CA LEU A 78 -19.81 10.44 -4.73
C LEU A 78 -21.21 9.83 -4.51
N GLU A 79 -21.40 9.04 -3.45
CA GLU A 79 -22.72 8.53 -3.07
C GLU A 79 -23.63 9.69 -2.59
N GLU A 80 -23.14 10.58 -1.73
CA GLU A 80 -23.88 11.78 -1.30
C GLU A 80 -24.24 12.71 -2.47
N GLU A 81 -23.35 12.92 -3.44
CA GLU A 81 -23.65 13.68 -4.66
C GLU A 81 -24.70 13.00 -5.54
N ARG A 82 -24.67 11.66 -5.68
CA ARG A 82 -25.72 10.91 -6.39
C ARG A 82 -27.08 11.03 -5.71
N PHE A 83 -27.14 10.98 -4.38
CA PHE A 83 -28.39 11.19 -3.64
C PHE A 83 -28.92 12.61 -3.88
N ARG A 84 -28.08 13.64 -3.76
CA ARG A 84 -28.49 15.05 -3.99
C ARG A 84 -28.97 15.32 -5.42
N THR A 85 -28.38 14.66 -6.42
CA THR A 85 -28.75 14.86 -7.82
C THR A 85 -30.00 14.06 -8.22
N ASN A 86 -30.21 12.88 -7.62
CA ASN A 86 -31.44 12.09 -7.82
C ASN A 86 -32.65 12.67 -7.07
N ASP A 87 -32.44 13.38 -5.97
CA ASP A 87 -33.50 14.03 -5.19
C ASP A 87 -33.78 15.47 -5.66
N ASN A 88 -33.29 15.89 -6.83
CA ASN A 88 -33.63 17.21 -7.40
C ASN A 88 -35.01 17.14 -8.10
N PRO A 89 -36.09 17.67 -7.51
CA PRO A 89 -37.42 17.63 -8.11
C PRO A 89 -37.56 18.54 -9.34
N ASN A 90 -36.53 19.34 -9.66
CA ASN A 90 -36.52 20.28 -10.78
C ASN A 90 -35.74 19.76 -12.01
N ALA A 91 -35.13 18.58 -11.95
CA ALA A 91 -34.46 17.97 -13.10
C ALA A 91 -35.49 17.29 -14.03
N ALA A 92 -36.07 18.11 -14.92
CA ALA A 92 -36.88 17.72 -16.07
C ALA A 92 -38.16 16.93 -15.75
N GLY A 93 -39.31 17.60 -15.90
CA GLY A 93 -40.61 16.97 -15.87
C GLY A 93 -40.69 15.81 -16.85
N THR A 94 -40.91 14.59 -16.34
CA THR A 94 -41.93 13.66 -16.82
C THR A 94 -41.93 12.38 -15.98
N ASN A 95 -43.10 12.18 -15.34
CA ASN A 95 -43.76 10.92 -15.03
C ASN A 95 -43.16 9.90 -14.04
N LYS A 96 -43.83 9.87 -12.89
CA LYS A 96 -44.57 8.71 -12.33
C LYS A 96 -43.75 7.41 -12.20
N ARG A 97 -43.42 7.07 -10.96
CA ARG A 97 -43.93 5.87 -10.27
C ARG A 97 -43.40 5.80 -8.85
N GLY A 98 -44.25 6.19 -7.91
CA GLY A 98 -44.23 5.53 -6.60
C GLY A 98 -44.68 4.08 -6.80
N LEU A 99 -43.84 3.13 -6.38
CA LEU A 99 -44.18 1.73 -6.14
C LEU A 99 -43.17 1.23 -5.10
N LEU A 100 -43.59 1.17 -3.84
CA LEU A 100 -44.11 -0.04 -3.17
C LEU A 100 -42.98 -0.90 -2.59
N TYR A 101 -42.65 -0.65 -1.32
CA TYR A 101 -42.10 -1.70 -0.47
C TYR A 101 -43.27 -2.38 0.24
N ARG A 102 -43.60 -3.59 -0.21
CA ARG A 102 -44.43 -4.55 0.54
C ARG A 102 -43.84 -5.94 0.35
N THR A 103 -43.24 -6.47 1.42
CA THR A 103 -43.05 -7.88 1.81
C THR A 103 -42.22 -7.82 3.11
N TRP A 104 -42.63 -8.29 4.29
CA TRP A 104 -43.73 -9.15 4.74
C TRP A 104 -44.39 -8.54 5.99
#